data_AF-A0A926YMS4-F1
#
_entry.id   AF-A0A926YMS4-F1
#
_cell.length_a   1.000
_cell.length_b   1.000
_cell.length_c   1.000
_cell.angle_alpha   90.00
_cell.angle_beta   90.00
_cell.angle_gamma   90.00
#
_symmetry.space_group_name_H-M   'P 1'
#
loop_
_entity.id
_entity.type
_entity.pdbx_description
1 polymer ?
#
loop_
_entity_poly.entity_id
_entity_poly.type
_entity_poly.pdbx_seq_one_letter_code
_entity_poly.pdbx_strand_id
1 'polypeptide(L)' 'MKRLKGSLVGWLYYRIGDWRVVYRVDETQQRLTVLFIAHPSEVYQ' A
#
# COMPACT_ATOMS: atom_id res chain seq x y z
N MET A 1 -10.42 -5.11 4.93
CA MET A 1 -9.34 -4.10 4.84
C MET A 1 -8.60 -4.05 6.17
N LYS A 2 -7.38 -4.58 6.25
CA LYS A 2 -6.58 -4.55 7.50
C LYS A 2 -5.77 -3.25 7.52
N ARG A 3 -5.99 -2.39 8.52
CA ARG A 3 -5.18 -1.19 8.76
C ARG A 3 -3.77 -1.62 9.20
N LEU A 4 -2.75 -1.15 8.50
CA LEU A 4 -1.36 -1.36 8.89
C LEU A 4 -1.06 -0.55 10.16
N LYS A 5 -0.36 -1.17 11.12
CA LYS A 5 0.06 -0.53 12.37
C LYS A 5 1.49 0.03 12.23
N GLY A 6 1.87 1.01 13.04
CA GLY A 6 3.22 1.61 13.03
C GLY A 6 3.38 2.78 12.03
N SER A 7 4.57 2.96 11.45
CA SER A 7 4.88 4.05 10.50
C SER A 7 4.08 4.02 9.18
N LEU A 8 3.28 2.95 8.98
CA LEU A 8 2.43 2.73 7.81
C LEU A 8 0.95 3.03 8.08
N VAL A 9 0.61 3.66 9.21
CA VAL A 9 -0.77 4.12 9.48
C VAL A 9 -1.19 5.14 8.40
N GLY A 10 -2.31 4.86 7.73
CA GLY A 10 -2.83 5.67 6.62
C GLY A 10 -2.49 5.16 5.23
N TRP A 11 -1.68 4.10 5.12
CA TRP A 11 -1.42 3.41 3.86
C TRP A 11 -2.40 2.26 3.65
N LEU A 12 -2.88 2.12 2.41
CA LEU A 12 -3.75 1.05 1.96
C LEU A 12 -2.95 0.11 1.06
N TYR A 13 -3.40 -1.13 0.96
CA TYR A 13 -2.85 -2.09 0.00
C TYR A 13 -3.94 -2.57 -0.95
N TYR A 14 -3.58 -2.73 -2.22
CA TYR A 14 -4.41 -3.38 -3.22
C TYR A 14 -3.69 -4.61 -3.76
N ARG A 15 -4.43 -5.72 -3.91
CA ARG A 15 -3.89 -6.97 -4.46
C ARG A 15 -4.20 -7.02 -5.95
N ILE A 16 -3.17 -7.20 -6.77
CA ILE A 16 -3.28 -7.40 -8.22
C ILE A 16 -2.61 -8.72 -8.56
N GLY A 17 -3.38 -9.78 -8.77
CA GLY A 17 -2.84 -11.13 -8.88
C GLY A 17 -2.05 -11.49 -7.63
N ASP A 18 -0.74 -11.72 -7.78
CA ASP A 18 0.18 -12.00 -6.67
C ASP A 18 0.94 -10.78 -6.16
N TRP A 19 0.72 -9.61 -6.73
CA TRP A 19 1.39 -8.37 -6.32
C TRP A 19 0.60 -7.63 -5.25
N ARG A 20 1.34 -6.94 -4.37
CA ARG A 20 0.79 -5.97 -3.42
C ARG A 20 1.26 -4.57 -3.80
N VAL A 21 0.30 -3.69 -4.08
CA VAL A 21 0.54 -2.26 -4.30
C VAL A 21 0.18 -1.54 -3.03
N VAL A 22 1.16 -0.91 -2.38
CA VAL A 22 0.92 -0.07 -1.19
C VAL A 22 0.83 1.37 -1.65
N TYR A 23 -0.30 2.02 -1.34
CA TYR A 23 -0.60 3.35 -1.82
C TYR A 23 -1.34 4.19 -0.77
N ARG A 24 -1.32 5.50 -0.98
CA ARG A 24 -2.13 6.47 -0.26
C ARG A 24 -2.79 7.40 -1.26
N VAL A 25 -4.04 7.74 -0.98
CA VAL A 25 -4.79 8.75 -1.74
C VAL A 25 -4.92 9.99 -0.87
N ASP A 26 -4.55 11.13 -1.43
CA ASP A 26 -4.90 12.45 -0.92
C ASP A 26 -6.05 12.97 -1.79
N GLU A 27 -7.27 12.89 -1.27
CA GLU A 27 -8.49 13.29 -2.00
C GLU A 27 -8.57 14.81 -2.18
N THR A 28 -7.99 15.58 -1.26
CA THR A 28 -7.95 17.04 -1.32
C THR A 28 -7.11 17.52 -2.50
N GLN A 29 -5.99 16.85 -2.77
CA GLN A 29 -5.08 17.17 -3.87
C GLN A 29 -5.32 16.30 -5.12
N GLN A 30 -6.31 15.40 -5.08
CA GLN A 30 -6.53 14.34 -6.08
C GLN A 30 -5.22 13.61 -6.46
N ARG A 31 -4.38 13.32 -5.46
CA ARG A 31 -3.05 12.73 -5.65
C ARG A 31 -3.01 11.31 -5.13
N LEU A 32 -2.54 10.39 -5.97
CA LEU A 32 -2.26 9.01 -5.58
C LEU A 32 -0.75 8.79 -5.51
N THR A 33 -0.27 8.41 -4.33
CA THR A 33 1.14 8.10 -4.10
C THR A 33 1.30 6.60 -3.90
N VAL A 34 2.06 5.95 -4.77
CA VAL A 34 2.44 4.54 -4.63
C VAL A 34 3.79 4.47 -3.90
N LEU A 35 3.85 3.74 -2.79
CA LEU A 35 5.07 3.59 -2.00
C LEU A 35 5.97 2.49 -2.56
N PHE A 36 5.39 1.32 -2.83
CA PHE A 36 6.06 0.21 -3.49
C PHE A 36 5.05 -0.77 -4.09
N ILE A 37 5.54 -1.51 -5.08
CA ILE A 37 4.87 -2.64 -5.71
C ILE A 37 5.78 -3.83 -5.51
N ALA A 38 5.34 -4.81 -4.71
CA ALA A 38 6.18 -5.94 -4.34
C ALA A 38 5.38 -7.24 -4.28
N HIS A 39 6.06 -8.36 -4.53
CA HIS A 39 5.50 -9.68 -4.29
C HIS A 39 5.47 -9.94 -2.76
N PRO A 40 4.46 -10.62 -2.19
CA PRO A 40 4.36 -10.86 -0.75
C PRO A 40 5.57 -11.60 -0.17
N SER A 41 6.27 -12.41 -0.97
CA SER A 41 7.51 -13.05 -0.52
C SER A 41 8.64 -12.05 -0.25
N GLU A 42 8.68 -10.92 -0.96
CA GLU A 42 9.70 -9.88 -0.78
C GLU A 42 9.37 -8.96 0.40
N VAL A 43 8.10 -8.89 0.81
CA VAL A 43 7.62 -7.98 1.87
C VAL A 43 7.77 -8.60 3.28
N TYR A 44 7.80 -9.93 3.39
CA TYR A 44 7.86 -10.64 4.67
C TYR A 44 9.18 -11.38 4.93
N GLN A 45 10.20 -11.19 4.09
CA GLN A 45 11.55 -11.64 4.42
C GLN A 45 12.16 -10.84 5.56
#